data_AF-A0A0Q5JD78-F1
#
_entry.id   AF-A0A0Q5JD78-F1
#
_cell.length_a   1.000
_cell.length_b   1.000
_cell.length_c   1.000
_cell.angle_alpha   90.00
_cell.angle_beta   90.00
_cell.angle_gamma   90.00
#
_symmetry.space_group_name_H-M   'P 1'
#
loop_
_entity.id
_entity.type
_entity.pdbx_description
1 polymer ?
#
loop_
_entity_poly.entity_id
_entity_poly.type
_entity_poly.pdbx_seq_one_letter_code
_entity_poly.pdbx_strand_id
1 'polypeptide(L)'
;MSAKTVALRVLPVCSVVLILLGALRRWLPWQVSDYAQGLLIGVGLGGWLVALMLHVSCGSFRDSAPPALVRRYHTELAPPMLAYVVVMLCWRHLLASVDANWMRVLIALLPALLLMFVVRAVARFVHDSDEMQRRIELESIAIAAGLVSLAYMTAGFLQSAQLIAVPAAAAMIWVFPVLCITYGFTKAINARRYQ
;
A
#
# COMPACT_ATOMS: atom_id res chain seq x y z
N MET A 1 -24.79 -13.71 7.31
CA MET A 1 -23.61 -12.87 7.61
C MET A 1 -23.15 -12.19 6.33
N SER A 2 -22.99 -10.87 6.29
CA SER A 2 -22.51 -10.18 5.08
C SER A 2 -21.04 -10.53 4.80
N ALA A 3 -20.66 -10.69 3.52
CA ALA A 3 -19.30 -11.01 3.10
C ALA A 3 -18.23 -10.07 3.72
N LYS A 4 -18.59 -8.81 3.99
CA LYS A 4 -17.70 -7.84 4.66
C LYS A 4 -17.45 -8.18 6.14
N THR A 5 -18.47 -8.68 6.85
CA THR A 5 -18.35 -9.07 8.27
C THR A 5 -17.51 -10.34 8.41
N VAL A 6 -17.58 -11.23 7.42
CA VAL A 6 -16.69 -12.39 7.30
C VAL A 6 -15.26 -11.91 7.04
N ALA A 7 -15.05 -11.02 6.07
CA ALA A 7 -13.73 -10.48 5.75
C ALA A 7 -13.07 -9.78 6.95
N LEU A 8 -13.81 -8.94 7.69
CA LEU A 8 -13.31 -8.25 8.89
C LEU A 8 -12.86 -9.19 10.02
N ARG A 9 -13.40 -10.41 10.08
CA ARG A 9 -13.04 -11.40 11.11
C ARG A 9 -12.00 -12.40 10.64
N VAL A 10 -12.05 -12.83 9.38
CA VAL A 10 -11.17 -13.87 8.83
C VAL A 10 -9.81 -13.31 8.42
N LEU A 11 -9.78 -12.12 7.81
CA LEU A 11 -8.55 -11.51 7.29
C LEU A 11 -7.48 -11.23 8.37
N PRO A 12 -7.81 -10.70 9.57
CA PRO A 12 -6.80 -10.53 10.61
C PRO A 12 -6.29 -11.87 11.17
N VAL A 13 -7.16 -12.88 11.28
CA VAL A 13 -6.77 -14.22 11.76
C VAL A 13 -5.82 -14.90 10.77
N CYS A 14 -6.16 -14.91 9.47
CA CYS A 14 -5.27 -15.43 8.43
C CYS A 14 -3.93 -14.68 8.38
N SER A 15 -3.94 -13.36 8.57
CA SER A 15 -2.74 -12.53 8.59
C SER A 15 -1.82 -12.87 9.77
N VAL A 16 -2.38 -13.05 10.97
CA VAL A 16 -1.63 -13.47 12.16
C VAL A 16 -1.07 -14.88 11.98
N VAL A 17 -1.84 -15.80 11.40
CA VAL A 17 -1.37 -17.16 11.09
C VAL A 17 -0.19 -17.13 10.13
N LEU A 18 -0.21 -16.31 9.08
CA LEU A 18 0.91 -16.17 8.14
C LEU A 18 2.17 -15.59 8.80
N ILE A 19 2.01 -14.59 9.69
CA ILE A 19 3.12 -14.01 10.47
C ILE A 19 3.71 -15.07 11.41
N LEU A 20 2.86 -15.80 12.14
CA LEU A 20 3.28 -16.85 13.07
C LEU A 20 3.96 -18.01 12.36
N LEU A 21 3.47 -18.44 11.19
CA LEU A 21 4.10 -19.47 10.36
C LEU A 21 5.48 -19.02 9.85
N GLY A 22 5.63 -17.76 9.45
CA GLY A 22 6.93 -17.18 9.09
C GLY A 22 7.90 -17.07 10.27
N ALA A 23 7.39 -16.80 11.48
CA ALA A 23 8.17 -16.68 12.72
C ALA A 23 8.54 -18.05 13.31
N LEU A 24 7.69 -19.08 13.15
CA LEU A 24 7.93 -20.44 13.64
C LEU A 24 9.05 -21.17 12.90
N ARG A 25 9.63 -20.59 11.83
CA ARG A 25 10.83 -21.11 11.15
C ARG A 25 11.96 -21.49 12.12
N ARG A 26 12.12 -20.76 13.23
CA ARG A 26 13.17 -21.05 14.23
C ARG A 26 12.99 -22.40 14.93
N TRP A 27 11.79 -22.99 14.86
CA TRP A 27 11.40 -24.22 15.55
C TRP A 27 10.92 -25.33 14.61
N LEU A 28 10.77 -25.05 13.30
CA LEU A 28 10.27 -26.01 12.32
C LEU A 28 11.42 -26.59 11.47
N PRO A 29 11.50 -27.92 11.29
CA PRO A 29 12.59 -28.57 10.54
C PRO A 29 12.58 -28.34 9.03
N TRP A 30 11.57 -27.64 8.48
CA TRP A 30 11.50 -27.30 7.05
C TRP A 30 12.32 -26.05 6.71
N GLN A 31 13.41 -26.22 5.97
CA GLN A 31 14.24 -25.14 5.44
C GLN A 31 13.54 -24.42 4.27
N VAL A 32 12.62 -23.51 4.59
CA VAL A 32 12.03 -22.59 3.62
C VAL A 32 13.08 -21.52 3.24
N SER A 33 13.20 -21.19 1.95
CA SER A 33 14.10 -20.15 1.44
C SER A 33 13.83 -18.80 2.13
N ASP A 34 14.89 -18.02 2.43
CA ASP A 34 14.80 -16.70 3.07
C ASP A 34 13.84 -15.76 2.34
N TYR A 35 13.74 -15.88 1.02
CA TYR A 35 12.80 -15.11 0.22
C TYR A 35 11.33 -15.44 0.51
N ALA A 36 10.99 -16.73 0.57
CA ALA A 36 9.64 -17.17 0.82
C ALA A 36 9.19 -16.82 2.24
N GLN A 37 10.11 -16.85 3.23
CA GLN A 37 9.83 -16.35 4.57
C GLN A 37 9.52 -14.84 4.57
N GLY A 38 10.36 -14.04 3.91
CA GLY A 38 10.12 -12.59 3.77
C GLY A 38 8.79 -12.28 3.11
N LEU A 39 8.42 -13.06 2.08
CA LEU A 39 7.13 -12.94 1.40
C LEU A 39 5.95 -13.24 2.35
N LEU A 40 6.02 -14.34 3.11
CA LEU A 40 4.96 -14.73 4.04
C LEU A 40 4.75 -13.68 5.13
N ILE A 41 5.83 -13.18 5.74
CA ILE A 41 5.77 -12.13 6.75
C ILE A 41 5.23 -10.83 6.14
N GLY A 42 5.70 -10.46 4.95
CA GLY A 42 5.24 -9.26 4.25
C GLY A 42 3.76 -9.30 3.90
N VAL A 43 3.27 -10.41 3.35
CA VAL A 43 1.85 -10.62 3.04
C VAL A 43 1.01 -10.62 4.32
N GLY A 44 1.50 -11.26 5.39
CA GLY A 44 0.84 -11.27 6.69
C GLY A 44 0.72 -9.87 7.30
N LEU A 45 1.80 -9.09 7.31
CA LEU A 45 1.79 -7.71 7.80
C LEU A 45 0.89 -6.80 6.95
N GLY A 46 0.97 -6.94 5.62
CA GLY A 46 0.11 -6.19 4.69
C GLY A 46 -1.36 -6.52 4.89
N GLY A 47 -1.70 -7.80 5.03
CA GLY A 47 -3.06 -8.27 5.33
C GLY A 47 -3.56 -7.74 6.68
N TRP A 48 -2.73 -7.77 7.72
CA TRP A 48 -3.10 -7.25 9.04
C TRP A 48 -3.33 -5.74 9.00
N LEU A 49 -2.47 -5.00 8.29
CA LEU A 49 -2.62 -3.56 8.08
C LEU A 49 -3.91 -3.23 7.31
N VAL A 50 -4.21 -3.96 6.24
CA VAL A 50 -5.49 -3.80 5.52
C VAL A 50 -6.68 -4.13 6.41
N ALA A 51 -6.61 -5.20 7.22
CA ALA A 51 -7.66 -5.54 8.18
C ALA A 51 -7.88 -4.42 9.20
N LEU A 52 -6.79 -3.84 9.73
CA LEU A 52 -6.84 -2.70 10.64
C LEU A 52 -7.47 -1.48 9.98
N MET A 53 -7.07 -1.15 8.75
CA MET A 53 -7.67 -0.05 7.99
C MET A 53 -9.16 -0.28 7.74
N LEU A 54 -9.57 -1.50 7.40
CA LEU A 54 -10.98 -1.86 7.23
C LEU A 54 -11.77 -1.76 8.54
N HIS A 55 -11.15 -2.10 9.67
CA HIS A 55 -11.75 -1.94 10.99
C HIS A 55 -11.96 -0.46 11.32
N VAL A 56 -10.95 0.39 11.10
CA VAL A 56 -11.08 1.84 11.26
C VAL A 56 -12.09 2.41 10.26
N SER A 57 -12.20 1.83 9.06
CA SER A 57 -13.19 2.24 8.06
C SER A 57 -14.60 1.72 8.36
N CYS A 58 -14.79 0.85 9.36
CA CYS A 58 -16.08 0.24 9.69
C CYS A 58 -17.05 1.31 10.18
N GLY A 59 -17.97 1.70 9.30
CA GLY A 59 -18.97 2.75 9.47
C GLY A 59 -18.96 3.79 8.35
N SER A 60 -17.84 3.96 7.65
CA SER A 60 -17.59 5.11 6.78
C SER A 60 -18.13 4.94 5.34
N PHE A 61 -19.02 5.86 4.93
CA PHE A 61 -19.57 6.11 3.59
C PHE A 61 -19.85 4.91 2.69
N ARG A 62 -20.71 3.99 3.15
CA ARG A 62 -21.18 2.90 2.28
C ARG A 62 -22.16 3.34 1.17
N ASP A 63 -22.72 4.54 1.22
CA ASP A 63 -23.96 4.81 0.47
C ASP A 63 -24.00 6.09 -0.40
N SER A 64 -22.89 6.83 -0.57
CA SER A 64 -22.94 8.09 -1.35
C SER A 64 -22.35 7.99 -2.76
N ALA A 65 -21.35 7.12 -2.98
CA ALA A 65 -20.68 7.04 -4.28
C ALA A 65 -21.52 6.18 -5.24
N PRO A 66 -21.82 6.65 -6.46
CA PRO A 66 -22.54 5.84 -7.43
C PRO A 66 -21.83 4.48 -7.63
N PRO A 67 -22.53 3.34 -7.56
CA PRO A 67 -21.90 2.02 -7.67
C PRO A 67 -21.17 1.82 -9.00
N ALA A 68 -21.61 2.51 -10.06
CA ALA A 68 -20.93 2.54 -11.35
C ALA A 68 -19.55 3.22 -11.28
N LEU A 69 -19.41 4.31 -10.52
CA LEU A 69 -18.14 5.00 -10.31
C LEU A 69 -17.16 4.11 -9.55
N VAL A 70 -17.61 3.49 -8.46
CA VAL A 70 -16.80 2.57 -7.66
C VAL A 70 -16.34 1.37 -8.48
N ARG A 71 -17.24 0.77 -9.28
CA ARG A 71 -16.89 -0.34 -10.17
C ARG A 71 -15.84 0.07 -11.19
N ARG A 72 -16.01 1.22 -11.85
CA ARG A 72 -15.05 1.75 -12.81
C ARG A 72 -13.69 1.97 -12.16
N TYR A 73 -13.66 2.61 -10.99
CA TYR A 73 -12.41 2.83 -10.25
C TYR A 73 -11.69 1.51 -9.96
N HIS A 74 -12.38 0.48 -9.48
CA HIS A 74 -11.76 -0.82 -9.26
C HIS A 74 -11.27 -1.49 -10.54
N THR A 75 -11.99 -1.36 -11.65
CA THR A 75 -11.55 -1.88 -12.95
C THR A 75 -10.35 -1.12 -13.51
N GLU A 76 -10.22 0.18 -13.26
CA GLU A 76 -9.07 0.98 -13.67
C GLU A 76 -7.86 0.78 -12.73
N LEU A 77 -8.09 0.57 -11.44
CA LEU A 77 -7.06 0.40 -10.40
C LEU A 77 -6.47 -1.01 -10.36
N ALA A 78 -7.28 -2.05 -10.55
CA ALA A 78 -6.85 -3.43 -10.33
C ALA A 78 -5.75 -3.91 -11.31
N PRO A 79 -5.84 -3.66 -12.63
CA PRO A 79 -4.80 -4.11 -13.57
C PRO A 79 -3.39 -3.56 -13.26
N PRO A 80 -3.16 -2.25 -13.06
CA PRO A 80 -1.82 -1.75 -12.75
C PRO A 80 -1.33 -2.21 -11.37
N MET A 81 -2.21 -2.39 -10.39
CA MET A 81 -1.84 -2.95 -9.08
C MET A 81 -1.38 -4.40 -9.19
N LEU A 82 -2.11 -5.24 -9.94
CA LEU A 82 -1.72 -6.62 -10.18
C LEU A 82 -0.40 -6.71 -10.95
N ALA A 83 -0.24 -5.89 -11.99
CA ALA A 83 1.02 -5.79 -12.72
C ALA A 83 2.18 -5.36 -11.80
N TYR A 84 1.95 -4.38 -10.91
CA TYR A 84 2.97 -3.92 -9.96
C TYR A 84 3.41 -5.04 -9.03
N VAL A 85 2.45 -5.79 -8.45
CA VAL A 85 2.75 -6.94 -7.59
C VAL A 85 3.56 -7.99 -8.35
N VAL A 86 3.15 -8.36 -9.57
CA VAL A 86 3.89 -9.33 -10.39
C VAL A 86 5.32 -8.86 -10.67
N VAL A 87 5.49 -7.59 -11.05
CA VAL A 87 6.81 -7.00 -11.30
C VAL A 87 7.68 -7.04 -10.05
N MET A 88 7.12 -6.73 -8.87
CA MET A 88 7.86 -6.78 -7.62
C MET A 88 8.25 -8.21 -7.22
N LEU A 89 7.38 -9.19 -7.44
CA LEU A 89 7.68 -10.61 -7.17
C LEU A 89 8.77 -11.16 -8.09
N CYS A 90 8.79 -10.72 -9.34
CA CYS A 90 9.76 -11.15 -10.36
C CYS A 90 10.98 -10.21 -10.46
N TRP A 91 11.07 -9.17 -9.63
CA TRP A 91 12.03 -8.07 -9.79
C TRP A 91 13.48 -8.52 -9.92
N ARG A 92 13.93 -9.41 -9.02
CA ARG A 92 15.30 -9.93 -9.02
C ARG A 92 15.60 -10.75 -10.29
N HIS A 93 14.62 -11.54 -10.74
CA HIS A 93 14.77 -12.33 -11.97
C HIS A 93 14.79 -11.44 -13.21
N LEU A 94 13.93 -10.41 -13.26
CA LEU A 94 13.90 -9.43 -14.34
C LEU A 94 15.24 -8.71 -14.47
N LEU A 95 15.79 -8.18 -13.38
CA LEU A 95 17.09 -7.49 -13.42
C LEU A 95 18.27 -8.42 -13.74
N ALA A 96 18.21 -9.68 -13.29
CA ALA A 96 19.26 -10.67 -13.58
C ALA A 96 19.23 -11.17 -15.03
N SER A 97 18.07 -11.13 -15.71
CA SER A 97 17.93 -11.62 -17.08
C SER A 97 18.53 -10.71 -18.17
N VAL A 98 18.99 -9.51 -17.81
CA VAL A 98 19.47 -8.51 -18.76
C VAL A 98 20.83 -7.96 -18.34
N ASP A 99 21.78 -8.01 -19.28
CA ASP A 99 23.13 -7.47 -19.09
C ASP A 99 23.26 -6.03 -19.60
N ALA A 100 22.44 -5.64 -20.58
CA ALA A 100 22.48 -4.32 -21.16
C ALA A 100 21.95 -3.25 -20.18
N ASN A 101 22.77 -2.23 -19.91
CA ASN A 101 22.46 -1.17 -18.95
C ASN A 101 21.17 -0.40 -19.27
N TRP A 102 20.89 -0.11 -20.54
CA TRP A 102 19.67 0.59 -20.93
C TRP A 102 18.40 -0.22 -20.64
N MET A 103 18.46 -1.55 -20.79
CA MET A 103 17.34 -2.45 -20.49
C MET A 103 17.07 -2.51 -18.97
N ARG A 104 18.13 -2.52 -18.17
CA ARG A 104 18.03 -2.43 -16.70
C ARG A 104 17.35 -1.14 -16.25
N VAL A 105 17.62 -0.01 -16.92
CA VAL A 105 16.93 1.26 -16.64
C VAL A 105 15.44 1.15 -16.95
N LEU A 106 15.05 0.59 -18.09
CA LEU A 106 13.64 0.40 -18.44
C LEU A 106 12.90 -0.48 -17.41
N ILE A 107 13.53 -1.58 -16.99
CA ILE A 107 12.99 -2.45 -15.93
C ILE A 107 12.90 -1.68 -14.60
N ALA A 108 13.92 -0.89 -14.25
CA ALA A 108 13.95 -0.10 -13.03
C ALA A 108 12.82 0.93 -12.95
N LEU A 109 12.39 1.47 -14.09
CA LEU A 109 11.32 2.47 -14.21
C LEU A 109 9.92 1.87 -14.33
N LEU A 110 9.80 0.57 -14.64
CA LEU A 110 8.52 -0.13 -14.81
C LEU A 110 7.56 0.05 -13.62
N PRO A 111 7.99 -0.03 -12.33
CA PRO A 111 7.08 0.15 -11.20
C PRO A 111 6.54 1.57 -11.13
N ALA A 112 7.37 2.58 -11.43
CA ALA A 112 6.95 3.97 -11.45
C ALA A 112 5.89 4.22 -12.54
N LEU A 113 6.06 3.60 -13.72
CA LEU A 113 5.06 3.66 -14.79
C LEU A 113 3.73 3.03 -14.37
N LEU A 114 3.76 1.89 -13.69
CA LEU A 114 2.55 1.23 -13.17
C LEU A 114 1.85 2.09 -12.12
N LEU A 115 2.61 2.72 -11.23
CA LEU A 115 2.07 3.66 -10.25
C LEU A 115 1.48 4.93 -10.88
N MET A 116 1.98 5.38 -12.05
CA MET A 116 1.37 6.48 -12.80
C MET A 116 -0.07 6.15 -13.20
N PHE A 117 -0.35 4.91 -13.64
CA PHE A 117 -1.71 4.47 -13.95
C PHE A 117 -2.60 4.41 -12.71
N VAL A 118 -2.05 4.03 -11.56
CA VAL A 118 -2.75 4.09 -10.26
C VAL A 118 -3.12 5.52 -9.91
N VAL A 119 -2.17 6.46 -10.00
CA VAL A 119 -2.42 7.88 -9.74
C VAL A 119 -3.48 8.44 -10.69
N ARG A 120 -3.43 8.07 -11.98
CA ARG A 120 -4.45 8.46 -12.96
C ARG A 120 -5.84 7.94 -12.59
N ALA A 121 -5.97 6.68 -12.18
CA ALA A 121 -7.24 6.10 -11.76
C ALA A 121 -7.81 6.81 -10.51
N VAL A 122 -6.95 7.13 -9.54
CA VAL A 122 -7.33 7.89 -8.34
C VAL A 122 -7.74 9.32 -8.70
N ALA A 123 -6.96 10.02 -9.52
CA ALA A 123 -7.27 11.39 -9.94
C ALA A 123 -8.62 11.47 -10.67
N ARG A 124 -8.91 10.49 -11.53
CA ARG A 124 -10.20 10.38 -12.21
C ARG A 124 -11.33 10.12 -11.23
N PHE A 125 -11.14 9.21 -10.28
CA PHE A 125 -12.13 8.94 -9.24
C PHE A 125 -12.45 10.18 -8.42
N VAL A 126 -11.44 10.92 -7.96
CA VAL A 126 -11.61 12.17 -7.19
C VAL A 126 -12.33 13.26 -8.00
N HIS A 127 -12.06 13.33 -9.30
CA HIS A 127 -12.71 14.29 -10.20
C HIS A 127 -14.18 13.96 -10.43
N ASP A 128 -14.51 12.68 -10.63
CA ASP A 128 -15.86 12.20 -10.94
C ASP A 128 -16.72 11.97 -9.67
N SER A 129 -16.13 12.13 -8.48
CA SER A 129 -16.81 12.08 -7.19
C SER A 129 -17.65 13.34 -6.91
N ASP A 130 -18.68 13.18 -6.09
CA ASP A 130 -19.46 14.31 -5.57
C ASP A 130 -18.59 15.27 -4.72
N GLU A 131 -19.09 16.46 -4.43
CA GLU A 131 -18.34 17.50 -3.69
C GLU A 131 -17.88 17.03 -2.31
N MET A 132 -18.72 16.27 -1.62
CA MET A 132 -18.45 15.78 -0.28
C MET A 132 -17.32 14.75 -0.27
N GLN A 133 -17.38 13.77 -1.17
CA GLN A 133 -16.36 12.74 -1.36
C GLN A 133 -15.07 13.36 -1.84
N ARG A 134 -15.13 14.24 -2.84
CA ARG A 134 -13.95 14.95 -3.34
C ARG A 134 -13.27 15.74 -2.24
N ARG A 135 -14.03 16.38 -1.34
CA ARG A 135 -13.48 17.04 -0.15
C ARG A 135 -12.80 16.06 0.79
N ILE A 136 -13.44 14.94 1.13
CA ILE A 136 -12.84 13.90 2.00
C ILE A 136 -11.54 13.38 1.40
N GLU A 137 -11.53 13.07 0.10
CA GLU A 137 -10.35 12.56 -0.60
C GLU A 137 -9.20 13.57 -0.58
N LEU A 138 -9.46 14.82 -0.99
CA LEU A 138 -8.44 15.86 -1.06
C LEU A 138 -7.91 16.23 0.34
N GLU A 139 -8.79 16.34 1.34
CA GLU A 139 -8.40 16.61 2.73
C GLU A 139 -7.52 15.48 3.27
N SER A 140 -7.88 14.23 2.98
CA SER A 140 -7.12 13.07 3.42
C SER A 140 -5.76 12.97 2.74
N ILE A 141 -5.68 13.25 1.44
CA ILE A 141 -4.43 13.31 0.68
C ILE A 141 -3.55 14.45 1.21
N ALA A 142 -4.11 15.63 1.47
CA ALA A 142 -3.36 16.77 1.97
C ALA A 142 -2.74 16.51 3.35
N ILE A 143 -3.52 15.97 4.30
CA ILE A 143 -3.03 15.61 5.62
C ILE A 143 -1.96 14.52 5.52
N ALA A 144 -2.19 13.47 4.73
CA ALA A 144 -1.21 12.39 4.57
C ALA A 144 0.09 12.88 3.93
N ALA A 145 0.02 13.66 2.87
CA ALA A 145 1.17 14.27 2.23
C ALA A 145 1.94 15.17 3.21
N GLY A 146 1.24 16.00 3.98
CA GLY A 146 1.84 16.86 5.00
C GLY A 146 2.57 16.05 6.09
N LEU A 147 1.92 15.03 6.65
CA LEU A 147 2.50 14.17 7.69
C LEU A 147 3.73 13.42 7.19
N VAL A 148 3.66 12.81 6.00
CA VAL A 148 4.78 12.06 5.43
C VAL A 148 5.93 12.98 5.04
N SER A 149 5.64 14.16 4.48
CA SER A 149 6.69 15.13 4.16
C SER A 149 7.40 15.63 5.43
N LEU A 150 6.64 15.94 6.48
CA LEU A 150 7.19 16.36 7.77
C LEU A 150 8.04 15.25 8.39
N ALA A 151 7.56 14.00 8.39
CA ALA A 151 8.30 12.86 8.90
C ALA A 151 9.59 12.61 8.10
N TYR A 152 9.52 12.67 6.78
CA TYR A 152 10.69 12.51 5.91
C TYR A 152 11.72 13.61 6.12
N MET A 153 11.29 14.87 6.23
CA MET A 153 12.17 16.00 6.54
C MET A 153 12.82 15.85 7.92
N THR A 154 12.04 15.45 8.93
CA THR A 154 12.54 15.20 10.29
C THR A 154 13.61 14.10 10.29
N ALA A 155 13.36 12.99 9.60
CA ALA A 155 14.34 11.93 9.41
C ALA A 155 15.59 12.45 8.66
N GLY A 156 15.42 13.32 7.66
CA GLY A 156 16.50 13.99 6.95
C GLY A 156 17.40 14.82 7.88
N PHE A 157 16.82 15.59 8.82
CA PHE A 157 17.60 16.34 9.81
C PHE A 157 18.32 15.43 10.82
N LEU A 158 17.67 14.35 11.27
CA LEU A 158 18.33 13.37 12.14
C LEU A 158 19.50 12.69 11.42
N GLN A 159 19.34 12.39 10.14
CA GLN A 159 20.40 11.78 9.33
C GLN A 159 21.53 12.76 9.03
N SER A 160 21.24 14.04 8.76
CA SER A 160 22.28 15.06 8.56
C SER A 160 23.09 15.31 9.83
N ALA A 161 22.45 15.22 11.01
CA ALA A 161 23.09 15.26 12.31
C ALA A 161 23.82 13.95 12.71
N GLN A 162 23.87 12.95 11.80
CA GLN A 162 24.48 11.64 12.05
C GLN A 162 23.87 10.87 13.23
N LEU A 163 22.62 11.18 13.62
CA LEU A 163 21.90 10.51 14.70
C LEU A 163 21.21 9.22 14.24
N ILE A 164 20.88 9.14 12.94
CA ILE A 164 20.34 7.94 12.31
C ILE A 164 21.05 7.67 10.98
N ALA A 165 21.13 6.39 10.60
CA ALA A 165 21.67 5.96 9.33
C ALA A 165 20.62 5.12 8.59
N VAL A 166 19.85 5.76 7.71
CA VAL A 166 18.86 5.07 6.86
C VAL A 166 19.43 4.93 5.45
N PRO A 167 19.40 3.72 4.86
CA PRO A 167 19.81 3.53 3.47
C PRO A 167 18.95 4.38 2.53
N ALA A 168 19.58 5.21 1.70
CA ALA A 168 18.87 6.17 0.83
C ALA A 168 17.86 5.50 -0.11
N ALA A 169 18.24 4.37 -0.71
CA ALA A 169 17.34 3.61 -1.58
C ALA A 169 16.10 3.12 -0.84
N ALA A 170 16.25 2.64 0.40
CA ALA A 170 15.13 2.22 1.22
C ALA A 170 14.22 3.43 1.55
N ALA A 171 14.81 4.55 1.97
CA ALA A 171 14.06 5.76 2.26
C ALA A 171 13.21 6.21 1.05
N MET A 172 13.80 6.26 -0.15
CA MET A 172 13.13 6.67 -1.39
C MET A 172 11.98 5.73 -1.79
N ILE A 173 12.20 4.41 -1.69
CA ILE A 173 11.18 3.41 -2.07
C ILE A 173 9.99 3.44 -1.09
N TRP A 174 10.25 3.65 0.20
CA TRP A 174 9.23 3.57 1.25
C TRP A 174 8.35 4.82 1.39
N VAL A 175 8.72 5.97 0.79
CA VAL A 175 7.90 7.20 0.86
C VAL A 175 6.47 6.94 0.36
N PHE A 176 6.34 6.34 -0.82
CA PHE A 176 5.03 6.12 -1.43
C PHE A 176 4.16 5.11 -0.65
N PRO A 177 4.66 3.92 -0.25
CA PRO A 177 3.93 3.02 0.64
C PRO A 177 3.46 3.68 1.94
N VAL A 178 4.33 4.45 2.61
CA VAL A 178 3.95 5.16 3.84
C VAL A 178 2.87 6.19 3.55
N LEU A 179 2.97 6.94 2.44
CA LEU A 179 1.92 7.87 2.01
C LEU A 179 0.58 7.17 1.80
N CYS A 180 0.54 6.02 1.11
CA CYS A 180 -0.69 5.26 0.91
C CYS A 180 -1.30 4.78 2.22
N ILE A 181 -0.47 4.30 3.15
CA ILE A 181 -0.90 3.84 4.47
C ILE A 181 -1.50 5.01 5.25
N THR A 182 -0.76 6.12 5.37
CA THR A 182 -1.22 7.32 6.08
C THR A 182 -2.49 7.87 5.47
N TYR A 183 -2.57 7.97 4.14
CA TYR A 183 -3.78 8.39 3.42
C TYR A 183 -4.98 7.53 3.77
N GLY A 184 -4.86 6.19 3.76
CA GLY A 184 -6.01 5.36 4.04
C GLY A 184 -6.46 5.41 5.51
N PHE A 185 -5.55 5.62 6.47
CA PHE A 185 -5.93 5.91 7.85
C PHE A 185 -6.62 7.27 7.99
N THR A 186 -6.03 8.33 7.43
CA THR A 186 -6.60 9.67 7.45
C THR A 186 -7.98 9.69 6.80
N LYS A 187 -8.14 9.01 5.65
CA LYS A 187 -9.43 8.84 4.99
C LYS A 187 -10.43 8.13 5.88
N ALA A 188 -10.06 7.02 6.50
CA ALA A 188 -10.94 6.29 7.40
C ALA A 188 -11.42 7.15 8.58
N ILE A 189 -10.55 8.02 9.12
CA ILE A 189 -10.86 8.93 10.22
C ILE A 189 -11.72 10.11 9.76
N ASN A 190 -11.30 10.84 8.71
CA ASN A 190 -12.03 12.00 8.18
C ASN A 190 -13.45 11.61 7.76
N ALA A 191 -13.58 10.44 7.16
CA ALA A 191 -14.84 9.94 6.68
C ALA A 191 -15.78 9.47 7.83
N ARG A 192 -15.34 9.45 9.10
CA ARG A 192 -16.23 9.33 10.26
C ARG A 192 -16.79 10.67 10.74
N ARG A 193 -16.11 11.79 10.46
CA ARG A 193 -16.52 13.14 10.92
C ARG A 193 -17.79 13.64 10.24
N TYR A 194 -18.09 13.10 9.07
CA TYR A 194 -19.22 13.50 8.25
C TYR A 194 -20.40 12.50 8.33
N GLN A 195 -20.40 11.64 9.35
CA GLN A 195 -21.55 10.84 9.78
C GLN A 195 -22.39 11.63 10.77
#